data_AF-A0A1V1NVP1-F1
#
_entry.id   AF-A0A1V1NVP1-F1
#
_cell.length_a   1.000
_cell.length_b   1.000
_cell.length_c   1.000
_cell.angle_alpha   90.00
_cell.angle_beta   90.00
_cell.angle_gamma   90.00
#
_symmetry.space_group_name_H-M   'P 1'
#
loop_
_entity.id
_entity.type
_entity.pdbx_description
1 polymer ?
#
loop_
_entity_poly.entity_id
_entity_poly.type
_entity_poly.pdbx_seq_one_letter_code
_entity_poly.pdbx_strand_id
1 'polypeptide(L)'
;MAVTDFLGYTDVKSFTVTRNYNNAPVIDKNQIFAINDHATLQTEVGIVKANDIDGDPFSYTITKILPDISQANTFEIDTTTGQLTLYTALNAKEIDSYTLTVSVFDGISRTSADVIVQVLDENHPPEITIKHLEIGDHATINTSLGRPLTVTDLDPNDPISYTITQITPNPLTKTFLIDPDIGGLTLNVQLNAKEVQFYTL
;
A
#
# COMPACT_ATOMS: atom_id res chain seq x y z
N MET A 1 -10.61 14.66 -59.08
CA MET A 1 -9.50 15.61 -59.32
C MET A 1 -8.88 15.31 -60.66
N ALA A 2 -8.44 16.34 -61.38
CA ALA A 2 -7.83 16.22 -62.70
C ALA A 2 -6.55 17.04 -62.73
N VAL A 3 -5.51 16.53 -63.39
CA VAL A 3 -4.28 17.27 -63.66
C VAL A 3 -4.09 17.30 -65.17
N THR A 4 -3.88 18.49 -65.71
CA THR A 4 -3.74 18.74 -67.14
C THR A 4 -2.38 19.38 -67.41
N ASP A 5 -1.64 18.85 -68.39
CA ASP A 5 -0.37 19.45 -68.81
C ASP A 5 -0.57 20.62 -69.80
N PHE A 6 0.52 21.31 -70.17
CA PHE A 6 0.48 22.46 -71.07
C PHE A 6 0.08 22.11 -72.52
N LEU A 7 0.06 20.81 -72.86
CA LEU A 7 -0.38 20.28 -74.15
C LEU A 7 -1.84 19.83 -74.12
N GLY A 8 -2.50 19.92 -72.95
CA GLY A 8 -3.91 19.58 -72.77
C GLY A 8 -4.19 18.10 -72.43
N TYR A 9 -3.16 17.28 -72.24
CA TYR A 9 -3.36 15.89 -71.78
C TYR A 9 -3.75 15.90 -70.31
N THR A 10 -4.83 15.19 -69.99
CA THR A 10 -5.44 15.20 -68.65
C THR A 10 -5.52 13.79 -68.08
N ASP A 11 -5.01 13.59 -66.86
CA ASP A 11 -5.33 12.41 -66.03
C ASP A 11 -6.38 12.80 -64.99
N VAL A 12 -7.37 11.92 -64.81
CA VAL A 12 -8.47 12.14 -63.86
C VAL A 12 -8.51 10.98 -62.89
N LYS A 13 -8.48 11.31 -61.59
CA LYS A 13 -8.66 10.37 -60.48
C LYS A 13 -9.79 10.84 -59.58
N SER A 14 -10.53 9.91 -59.00
CA SER A 14 -11.41 10.18 -57.88
C SER A 14 -10.83 9.58 -56.59
N PHE A 15 -11.16 10.19 -55.47
CA PHE A 15 -11.02 9.59 -54.15
C PHE A 15 -12.30 9.88 -53.37
N THR A 16 -12.61 9.02 -52.40
CA THR A 16 -13.80 9.16 -51.56
C THR A 16 -13.38 9.76 -50.23
N VAL A 17 -14.13 10.75 -49.76
CA VAL A 17 -14.08 11.21 -48.37
C VAL A 17 -15.29 10.62 -47.65
N THR A 18 -15.05 9.78 -46.66
CA THR A 18 -16.11 9.22 -45.80
C THR A 18 -16.25 10.07 -44.54
N ARG A 19 -17.47 10.17 -44.01
CA ARG A 19 -17.72 10.77 -42.70
C ARG A 19 -17.27 9.78 -41.63
N ASN A 20 -16.35 10.17 -40.76
CA ASN A 20 -16.08 9.41 -39.54
C ASN A 20 -17.13 9.77 -38.49
N TYR A 21 -17.83 8.78 -37.94
CA TYR A 21 -18.78 9.00 -36.85
C TYR A 21 -18.07 8.70 -35.54
N ASN A 22 -17.78 9.74 -34.76
CA ASN A 22 -17.06 9.61 -33.49
C ASN A 22 -17.78 8.64 -32.54
N ASN A 23 -17.08 7.59 -32.14
CA ASN A 23 -17.36 6.78 -30.98
C ASN A 23 -16.69 7.43 -29.77
N ALA A 24 -17.36 7.41 -28.61
CA ALA A 24 -16.75 7.96 -27.40
C ALA A 24 -15.67 6.99 -26.88
N PRO A 25 -14.60 7.49 -26.23
CA PRO A 25 -13.60 6.65 -25.62
C PRO A 25 -14.22 5.84 -24.48
N VAL A 26 -13.74 4.62 -24.27
CA VAL A 26 -14.23 3.70 -23.25
C VAL A 26 -13.12 3.41 -22.25
N ILE A 27 -13.39 3.67 -20.97
CA ILE A 27 -12.51 3.31 -19.86
C ILE A 27 -12.73 1.84 -19.50
N ASP A 28 -11.66 1.07 -19.32
CA ASP A 28 -11.76 -0.34 -18.90
C ASP A 28 -12.44 -0.44 -17.53
N LYS A 29 -13.34 -1.41 -17.38
CA LYS A 29 -14.15 -1.56 -16.16
C LYS A 29 -13.36 -2.16 -15.00
N ASN A 30 -13.77 -1.81 -13.77
CA ASN A 30 -13.29 -2.41 -12.51
C ASN A 30 -11.76 -2.32 -12.33
N GLN A 31 -11.16 -1.20 -12.71
CA GLN A 31 -9.74 -0.97 -12.47
C GLN A 31 -9.50 -0.69 -10.99
N ILE A 32 -8.66 -1.53 -10.37
CA ILE A 32 -8.26 -1.45 -8.98
C ILE A 32 -6.73 -1.43 -8.93
N PHE A 33 -6.19 -0.45 -8.22
CA PHE A 33 -4.77 -0.33 -7.92
C PHE A 33 -4.55 -0.43 -6.42
N ALA A 34 -3.31 -0.64 -6.01
CA ALA A 34 -2.91 -0.65 -4.62
C ALA A 34 -1.63 0.15 -4.46
N ILE A 35 -1.53 0.89 -3.35
CA ILE A 35 -0.33 1.62 -2.97
C ILE A 35 -0.14 1.48 -1.46
N ASN A 36 1.11 1.34 -1.03
CA ASN A 36 1.44 1.31 0.38
C ASN A 36 1.32 2.73 0.99
N ASP A 37 0.84 2.84 2.24
CA ASP A 37 0.62 4.15 2.87
C ASP A 37 1.91 4.92 3.21
N HIS A 38 3.04 4.24 3.28
CA HIS A 38 4.38 4.82 3.43
C HIS A 38 5.09 5.07 2.09
N ALA A 39 4.40 4.86 0.95
CA ALA A 39 4.96 5.17 -0.36
C ALA A 39 5.41 6.63 -0.43
N THR A 40 6.61 6.86 -0.95
CA THR A 40 7.13 8.22 -1.12
C THR A 40 6.29 9.00 -2.12
N LEU A 41 6.25 10.32 -1.97
CA LEU A 41 5.62 11.18 -2.97
C LEU A 41 6.23 10.92 -4.35
N GLN A 42 5.41 11.11 -5.38
CA GLN A 42 5.71 10.80 -6.79
C GLN A 42 5.83 9.31 -7.12
N THR A 43 5.44 8.41 -6.21
CA THR A 43 5.32 6.98 -6.53
C THR A 43 4.23 6.75 -7.58
N GLU A 44 4.56 5.99 -8.62
CA GLU A 44 3.62 5.53 -9.64
C GLU A 44 2.69 4.46 -9.06
N VAL A 45 1.39 4.73 -9.09
CA VAL A 45 0.33 3.84 -8.53
C VAL A 45 -0.08 2.79 -9.56
N GLY A 46 -0.29 3.22 -10.80
CA GLY A 46 -0.76 2.38 -11.89
C GLY A 46 -1.32 3.19 -13.06
N ILE A 47 -1.57 2.53 -14.19
CA ILE A 47 -2.03 3.19 -15.42
C ILE A 47 -3.51 2.89 -15.64
N VAL A 48 -4.34 3.94 -15.65
CA VAL A 48 -5.74 3.84 -16.05
C VAL A 48 -5.81 3.57 -17.54
N LYS A 49 -6.48 2.48 -17.92
CA LYS A 49 -6.64 2.07 -19.31
C LYS A 49 -7.97 2.56 -19.89
N ALA A 50 -7.89 3.16 -21.06
CA ALA A 50 -9.02 3.48 -21.91
C ALA A 50 -8.67 3.18 -23.37
N ASN A 51 -9.69 3.01 -24.20
CA ASN A 51 -9.56 2.72 -25.62
C ASN A 51 -10.60 3.50 -26.40
N ASP A 52 -10.24 3.93 -27.61
CA ASP A 52 -11.15 4.50 -28.58
C ASP A 52 -11.13 3.63 -29.85
N ILE A 53 -12.30 3.25 -30.36
CA ILE A 53 -12.39 2.34 -31.51
C ILE A 53 -12.09 3.05 -32.84
N ASP A 54 -12.21 4.38 -32.89
CA ASP A 54 -11.80 5.20 -34.03
C ASP A 54 -10.28 5.42 -34.03
N GLY A 55 -9.61 5.15 -32.91
CA GLY A 55 -8.18 5.40 -32.71
C GLY A 55 -7.86 6.88 -32.50
N ASP A 56 -8.87 7.69 -32.17
CA ASP A 56 -8.70 9.11 -31.87
C ASP A 56 -7.86 9.29 -30.59
N PRO A 57 -6.93 10.26 -30.57
CA PRO A 57 -6.17 10.55 -29.36
C PRO A 57 -7.10 11.13 -28.30
N PHE A 58 -6.96 10.67 -27.07
CA PHE A 58 -7.75 11.16 -25.95
C PHE A 58 -6.87 11.57 -24.77
N SER A 59 -7.46 12.31 -23.85
CA SER A 59 -6.81 12.83 -22.66
C SER A 59 -7.53 12.39 -21.38
N TYR A 60 -6.76 12.15 -20.33
CA TYR A 60 -7.24 11.76 -19.00
C TYR A 60 -7.34 12.95 -18.06
N THR A 61 -8.30 12.90 -17.14
CA THR A 61 -8.42 13.85 -16.02
C THR A 61 -9.11 13.20 -14.83
N ILE A 62 -8.62 13.42 -13.60
CA ILE A 62 -9.37 13.09 -12.39
C ILE A 62 -10.34 14.24 -12.10
N THR A 63 -11.62 13.92 -11.99
CA THR A 63 -12.68 14.92 -11.75
C THR A 63 -13.15 14.93 -10.30
N LYS A 64 -12.90 13.85 -9.56
CA LYS A 64 -13.30 13.69 -8.17
C LYS A 64 -12.44 12.65 -7.48
N ILE A 65 -12.12 12.91 -6.21
CA ILE A 65 -11.48 11.97 -5.29
C ILE A 65 -12.40 11.87 -4.05
N LEU A 66 -12.75 10.66 -3.66
CA LEU A 66 -13.52 10.34 -2.45
C LEU A 66 -12.67 9.42 -1.55
N PRO A 67 -12.86 9.44 -0.21
CA PRO A 67 -13.95 10.09 0.52
C PRO A 67 -13.77 11.59 0.82
N ASP A 68 -12.53 12.10 0.81
CA ASP A 68 -12.24 13.48 1.19
C ASP A 68 -12.02 14.39 -0.03
N ILE A 69 -12.99 15.27 -0.30
CA ILE A 69 -12.91 16.23 -1.40
C ILE A 69 -11.86 17.32 -1.19
N SER A 70 -11.39 17.55 0.04
CA SER A 70 -10.30 18.48 0.34
C SER A 70 -8.94 17.94 -0.08
N GLN A 71 -8.86 16.62 -0.30
CA GLN A 71 -7.71 15.87 -0.79
C GLN A 71 -7.71 15.70 -2.32
N ALA A 72 -8.23 16.68 -3.06
CA ALA A 72 -8.32 16.62 -4.53
C ALA A 72 -6.97 16.42 -5.23
N ASN A 73 -5.85 16.65 -4.54
CA ASN A 73 -4.49 16.51 -5.05
C ASN A 73 -3.76 15.27 -4.53
N THR A 74 -4.44 14.32 -3.85
CA THR A 74 -3.77 13.10 -3.35
C THR A 74 -3.23 12.24 -4.48
N PHE A 75 -3.97 12.15 -5.58
CA PHE A 75 -3.53 11.49 -6.80
C PHE A 75 -3.62 12.45 -7.98
N GLU A 76 -2.59 12.47 -8.80
CA GLU A 76 -2.64 13.09 -10.12
C GLU A 76 -2.62 12.01 -11.20
N ILE A 77 -3.21 12.33 -12.35
CA ILE A 77 -3.17 11.48 -13.54
C ILE A 77 -2.43 12.19 -14.65
N ASP A 78 -1.46 11.52 -15.27
CA ASP A 78 -0.84 12.02 -16.49
C ASP A 78 -1.88 12.04 -17.61
N THR A 79 -2.04 13.21 -18.23
CA THR A 79 -3.13 13.47 -19.17
C THR A 79 -3.03 12.64 -20.46
N THR A 80 -1.85 12.14 -20.82
CA THR A 80 -1.63 11.42 -22.08
C THR A 80 -1.59 9.91 -21.87
N THR A 81 -0.94 9.46 -20.79
CA THR A 81 -0.66 8.05 -20.54
C THR A 81 -1.68 7.40 -19.61
N GLY A 82 -2.38 8.17 -18.78
CA GLY A 82 -3.26 7.64 -17.73
C GLY A 82 -2.51 7.18 -16.47
N GLN A 83 -1.21 7.47 -16.35
CA GLN A 83 -0.41 7.12 -15.17
C GLN A 83 -0.88 7.89 -13.93
N LEU A 84 -1.34 7.16 -12.92
CA LEU A 84 -1.66 7.69 -11.60
C LEU A 84 -0.39 7.81 -10.75
N THR A 85 -0.25 8.93 -10.07
CA THR A 85 0.92 9.26 -9.25
C THR A 85 0.49 9.82 -7.90
N LEU A 86 1.17 9.41 -6.82
CA LEU A 86 0.90 9.88 -5.46
C LEU A 86 1.49 11.27 -5.21
N TYR A 87 0.71 12.19 -4.63
CA TYR A 87 1.14 13.56 -4.33
C TYR A 87 0.89 14.03 -2.89
N THR A 88 0.08 13.29 -2.13
CA THR A 88 -0.13 13.53 -0.69
C THR A 88 0.23 12.26 0.07
N ALA A 89 0.86 12.39 1.24
CA ALA A 89 1.13 11.25 2.11
C ALA A 89 -0.17 10.56 2.52
N LEU A 90 -0.13 9.23 2.60
CA LEU A 90 -1.28 8.40 2.93
C LEU A 90 -1.22 7.97 4.39
N ASN A 91 -2.35 7.52 4.90
CA ASN A 91 -2.47 6.88 6.21
C ASN A 91 -3.56 5.81 6.10
N ALA A 92 -3.16 4.53 6.05
CA ALA A 92 -4.10 3.43 5.88
C ALA A 92 -5.11 3.32 7.03
N LYS A 93 -4.75 3.82 8.23
CA LYS A 93 -5.64 3.83 9.40
C LYS A 93 -6.70 4.94 9.33
N GLU A 94 -6.50 5.98 8.52
CA GLU A 94 -7.47 7.06 8.28
C GLU A 94 -8.36 6.77 7.06
N ILE A 95 -7.76 6.43 5.92
CA ILE A 95 -8.44 6.13 4.66
C ILE A 95 -7.75 4.93 4.01
N ASP A 96 -8.44 3.80 3.97
CA ASP A 96 -7.95 2.53 3.41
C ASP A 96 -8.25 2.36 1.91
N SER A 97 -9.10 3.23 1.35
CA SER A 97 -9.48 3.18 -0.06
C SER A 97 -9.95 4.53 -0.59
N TYR A 98 -9.48 4.86 -1.79
CA TYR A 98 -9.96 6.01 -2.56
C TYR A 98 -10.77 5.57 -3.77
N THR A 99 -11.82 6.34 -4.08
CA THR A 99 -12.56 6.23 -5.35
C THR A 99 -12.26 7.46 -6.19
N LEU A 100 -11.59 7.26 -7.33
CA LEU A 100 -11.24 8.30 -8.29
C LEU A 100 -12.23 8.27 -9.45
N THR A 101 -12.98 9.36 -9.67
CA THR A 101 -13.80 9.49 -10.88
C THR A 101 -12.92 10.05 -12.00
N VAL A 102 -12.47 9.16 -12.89
CA VAL A 102 -11.63 9.49 -14.04
C VAL A 102 -12.49 9.80 -15.25
N SER A 103 -12.14 10.86 -15.97
CA SER A 103 -12.76 11.28 -17.23
C SER A 103 -11.77 11.18 -18.37
N VAL A 104 -12.22 10.64 -19.51
CA VAL A 104 -11.46 10.56 -20.76
C VAL A 104 -12.19 11.34 -21.84
N PHE A 105 -11.45 12.17 -22.58
CA PHE A 105 -11.98 13.06 -23.61
C PHE A 105 -11.14 12.99 -24.89
N ASP A 106 -11.78 12.65 -26.01
CA ASP A 106 -11.19 12.49 -27.36
C ASP A 106 -11.16 13.81 -28.18
N GLY A 107 -11.63 14.91 -27.61
CA GLY A 107 -11.81 16.20 -28.32
C GLY A 107 -13.26 16.50 -28.74
N ILE A 108 -14.15 15.50 -28.70
CA ILE A 108 -15.56 15.57 -29.10
C ILE A 108 -16.47 15.02 -27.99
N SER A 109 -16.23 13.79 -27.57
CA SER A 109 -17.01 13.01 -26.61
C SER A 109 -16.23 12.76 -25.32
N ARG A 110 -16.96 12.64 -24.20
CA ARG A 110 -16.38 12.41 -22.88
C ARG A 110 -17.05 11.22 -22.21
N THR A 111 -16.23 10.36 -21.62
CA THR A 111 -16.68 9.24 -20.79
C THR A 111 -16.05 9.38 -19.40
N SER A 112 -16.77 8.93 -18.36
CA SER A 112 -16.23 8.88 -17.00
C SER A 112 -16.51 7.53 -16.36
N ALA A 113 -15.59 7.08 -15.52
CA ALA A 113 -15.71 5.85 -14.74
C ALA A 113 -14.97 5.99 -13.40
N ASP A 114 -15.40 5.20 -12.43
CA ASP A 114 -14.72 5.13 -11.13
C ASP A 114 -13.59 4.11 -11.18
N VAL A 115 -12.45 4.50 -10.61
CA VAL A 115 -11.23 3.71 -10.43
C VAL A 115 -10.95 3.64 -8.93
N ILE A 116 -10.61 2.47 -8.42
CA ILE A 116 -10.34 2.26 -6.99
C ILE A 116 -8.84 2.22 -6.76
N VAL A 117 -8.37 2.94 -5.72
CA VAL A 117 -7.00 2.82 -5.21
C VAL A 117 -7.08 2.37 -3.76
N GLN A 118 -6.61 1.16 -3.49
CA GLN A 118 -6.49 0.60 -2.15
C GLN A 118 -5.21 1.11 -1.50
N VAL A 119 -5.32 1.53 -0.25
CA VAL A 119 -4.19 1.92 0.58
C VAL A 119 -3.84 0.76 1.48
N LEU A 120 -2.65 0.22 1.31
CA LEU A 120 -2.15 -0.92 2.06
C LEU A 120 -1.29 -0.41 3.22
N ASP A 121 -1.61 -0.87 4.42
CA ASP A 121 -0.86 -0.63 5.64
C ASP A 121 0.53 -1.29 5.57
N GLU A 122 1.62 -0.53 5.73
CA GLU A 122 2.94 -1.11 5.96
C GLU A 122 3.08 -1.56 7.42
N ASN A 123 3.08 -2.87 7.66
CA ASN A 123 3.34 -3.41 8.99
C ASN A 123 4.85 -3.35 9.31
N HIS A 124 5.23 -2.57 10.31
CA HIS A 124 6.56 -2.50 10.87
C HIS A 124 6.77 -3.62 11.91
N PRO A 125 8.00 -4.12 12.07
CA PRO A 125 8.30 -5.06 13.14
C PRO A 125 8.40 -4.34 14.50
N PRO A 126 7.96 -4.97 15.61
CA PRO A 126 8.18 -4.42 16.94
C PRO A 126 9.67 -4.44 17.30
N GLU A 127 10.13 -3.37 17.95
CA GLU A 127 11.46 -3.24 18.52
C GLU A 127 11.45 -3.51 20.03
N ILE A 128 12.45 -4.23 20.52
CA ILE A 128 12.55 -4.63 21.94
C ILE A 128 13.81 -4.04 22.56
N THR A 129 13.63 -3.35 23.69
CA THR A 129 14.71 -3.02 24.62
C THR A 129 14.62 -3.88 25.87
N ILE A 130 15.73 -4.52 26.25
CA ILE A 130 15.79 -5.46 27.37
C ILE A 130 16.44 -4.78 28.57
N LYS A 131 15.80 -4.87 29.74
CA LYS A 131 16.43 -4.53 31.02
C LYS A 131 17.06 -5.77 31.64
N HIS A 132 18.26 -5.60 32.18
CA HIS A 132 18.87 -6.64 33.01
C HIS A 132 17.98 -6.93 34.21
N LEU A 133 17.75 -8.21 34.47
CA LEU A 133 16.99 -8.68 35.63
C LEU A 133 17.90 -9.50 36.53
N GLU A 134 17.74 -9.27 37.83
CA GLU A 134 18.36 -10.07 38.87
C GLU A 134 17.25 -10.83 39.62
N ILE A 135 17.56 -12.07 40.00
CA ILE A 135 16.69 -12.88 40.84
C ILE A 135 17.53 -13.50 41.95
N GLY A 136 17.00 -13.46 43.17
CA GLY A 136 17.67 -14.06 44.33
C GLY A 136 17.72 -15.58 44.22
N ASP A 137 18.80 -16.17 44.73
CA ASP A 137 19.02 -17.62 44.82
C ASP A 137 17.99 -18.35 45.70
N HIS A 138 17.30 -17.62 46.59
CA HIS A 138 16.21 -18.13 47.43
C HIS A 138 14.81 -17.78 46.89
N ALA A 139 14.70 -17.29 45.64
CA ALA A 139 13.40 -17.03 45.03
C ALA A 139 12.56 -18.31 44.97
N THR A 140 11.28 -18.21 45.32
CA THR A 140 10.35 -19.34 45.27
C THR A 140 9.63 -19.39 43.93
N ILE A 141 9.09 -20.55 43.57
CA ILE A 141 8.19 -20.68 42.42
C ILE A 141 7.07 -19.62 42.52
N ASN A 142 6.68 -19.06 41.37
CA ASN A 142 5.78 -17.93 41.19
C ASN A 142 6.33 -16.55 41.61
N THR A 143 7.63 -16.44 41.92
CA THR A 143 8.27 -15.12 42.04
C THR A 143 8.14 -14.37 40.73
N SER A 144 7.56 -13.17 40.76
CA SER A 144 7.48 -12.28 39.60
C SER A 144 8.79 -11.52 39.43
N LEU A 145 9.35 -11.54 38.22
CA LEU A 145 10.54 -10.77 37.85
C LEU A 145 10.16 -9.44 37.15
N GLY A 146 8.87 -9.10 37.12
CA GLY A 146 8.37 -7.90 36.45
C GLY A 146 8.33 -8.04 34.93
N ARG A 147 8.47 -6.91 34.22
CA ARG A 147 8.42 -6.82 32.75
C ARG A 147 9.81 -6.40 32.22
N PRO A 148 10.67 -7.36 31.81
CA PRO A 148 12.01 -7.04 31.33
C PRO A 148 12.04 -6.32 29.99
N LEU A 149 11.00 -6.53 29.19
CA LEU A 149 10.93 -6.06 27.81
C LEU A 149 10.17 -4.73 27.79
N THR A 150 10.78 -3.73 27.17
CA THR A 150 10.08 -2.54 26.69
C THR A 150 9.93 -2.70 25.19
N VAL A 151 8.70 -2.77 24.70
CA VAL A 151 8.39 -2.92 23.27
C VAL A 151 7.95 -1.57 22.72
N THR A 152 8.50 -1.20 21.58
CA THR A 152 8.05 -0.06 20.77
C THR A 152 7.68 -0.58 19.40
N ASP A 153 6.56 -0.12 18.88
CA ASP A 153 6.09 -0.45 17.53
C ASP A 153 5.69 0.85 16.84
N LEU A 154 5.99 0.97 15.55
CA LEU A 154 5.54 2.11 14.75
C LEU A 154 4.05 2.00 14.41
N ASP A 155 3.46 0.81 14.60
CA ASP A 155 2.05 0.51 14.43
C ASP A 155 1.37 0.29 15.81
N PRO A 156 1.00 1.38 16.53
CA PRO A 156 0.62 1.32 17.94
C PRO A 156 -0.67 0.52 18.24
N ASN A 157 -1.44 0.16 17.22
CA ASN A 157 -2.68 -0.61 17.35
C ASN A 157 -2.49 -2.10 17.02
N ASP A 158 -1.28 -2.51 16.62
CA ASP A 158 -1.03 -3.88 16.25
C ASP A 158 -0.90 -4.75 17.52
N PRO A 159 -1.55 -5.93 17.55
CA PRO A 159 -1.54 -6.78 18.72
C PRO A 159 -0.15 -7.40 18.93
N ILE A 160 0.48 -7.06 20.05
CA ILE A 160 1.79 -7.62 20.44
C ILE A 160 1.56 -8.84 21.34
N SER A 161 2.31 -9.92 21.09
CA SER A 161 2.35 -11.09 21.96
C SER A 161 3.76 -11.51 22.35
N TYR A 162 3.92 -12.06 23.54
CA TYR A 162 5.22 -12.40 24.13
C TYR A 162 5.39 -13.92 24.27
N THR A 163 6.54 -14.44 23.83
CA THR A 163 6.89 -15.86 24.00
C THR A 163 8.37 -16.02 24.31
N ILE A 164 8.71 -17.07 25.08
CA ILE A 164 10.10 -17.50 25.27
C ILE A 164 10.33 -18.69 24.32
N THR A 165 11.28 -18.54 23.41
CA THR A 165 11.60 -19.57 22.41
C THR A 165 12.66 -20.54 22.90
N GLN A 166 13.59 -20.09 23.74
CA GLN A 166 14.67 -20.90 24.27
C GLN A 166 15.02 -20.46 25.70
N ILE A 167 15.50 -21.39 26.51
CA ILE A 167 16.11 -21.08 27.81
C ILE A 167 17.44 -21.83 27.88
N THR A 168 18.55 -21.14 28.10
CA THR A 168 19.88 -21.74 28.22
C THR A 168 20.38 -21.54 29.65
N PRO A 169 20.96 -22.56 30.33
CA PRO A 169 21.41 -23.87 29.82
C PRO A 169 20.32 -24.97 29.76
N ASN A 170 19.09 -24.71 30.19
CA ASN A 170 18.06 -25.74 30.33
C ASN A 170 16.88 -25.56 29.35
N PRO A 171 17.04 -25.89 28.05
CA PRO A 171 16.06 -25.57 27.01
C PRO A 171 14.75 -26.36 27.11
N LEU A 172 14.76 -27.47 27.85
CA LEU A 172 13.58 -28.33 28.04
C LEU A 172 12.76 -27.94 29.28
N THR A 173 13.31 -27.11 30.17
CA THR A 173 12.58 -26.66 31.35
C THR A 173 11.99 -25.29 31.08
N LYS A 174 10.67 -25.15 31.27
CA LYS A 174 9.99 -23.85 31.37
C LYS A 174 10.41 -23.17 32.69
N THR A 175 11.70 -22.93 32.91
CA THR A 175 12.22 -22.33 34.16
C THR A 175 11.58 -20.97 34.40
N PHE A 176 11.36 -20.22 33.32
CA PHE A 176 10.61 -18.99 33.32
C PHE A 176 9.37 -19.13 32.44
N LEU A 177 8.30 -18.44 32.84
CA LEU A 177 7.10 -18.23 32.03
C LEU A 177 7.02 -16.75 31.71
N ILE A 178 6.61 -16.42 30.50
CA ILE A 178 6.24 -15.07 30.11
C ILE A 178 4.74 -15.01 29.88
N ASP A 179 4.11 -13.98 30.43
CA ASP A 179 2.73 -13.65 30.13
C ASP A 179 2.64 -13.14 28.67
N PRO A 180 1.82 -13.78 27.81
CA PRO A 180 1.77 -13.49 26.39
C PRO A 180 1.14 -12.14 26.05
N ASP A 181 0.41 -11.50 26.97
CA ASP A 181 -0.29 -10.24 26.72
C ASP A 181 0.50 -9.05 27.27
N ILE A 182 1.18 -9.24 28.40
CA ILE A 182 1.85 -8.13 29.11
C ILE A 182 3.37 -8.28 29.26
N GLY A 183 3.97 -9.36 28.77
CA GLY A 183 5.42 -9.58 28.83
C GLY A 183 5.97 -9.76 30.25
N GLY A 184 5.11 -10.13 31.20
CA GLY A 184 5.47 -10.35 32.60
C GLY A 184 6.20 -11.68 32.79
N LEU A 185 7.42 -11.64 33.32
CA LEU A 185 8.25 -12.83 33.54
C LEU A 185 8.04 -13.38 34.96
N THR A 186 7.83 -14.69 35.08
CA THR A 186 7.61 -15.39 36.36
C THR A 186 8.51 -16.61 36.46
N LEU A 187 9.08 -16.84 37.64
CA LEU A 187 9.83 -18.05 37.95
C LEU A 187 8.87 -19.24 38.09
N ASN A 188 9.10 -20.30 37.35
CA ASN A 188 8.24 -21.50 37.34
C ASN A 188 8.94 -22.75 37.90
N VAL A 189 10.26 -22.70 38.06
CA VAL A 189 11.05 -23.79 38.67
C VAL A 189 11.99 -23.21 39.72
N GLN A 190 12.16 -23.92 40.85
CA GLN A 190 13.12 -23.51 41.89
C GLN A 190 14.53 -23.41 41.32
N LEU A 191 15.24 -22.32 41.61
CA LEU A 191 16.60 -22.10 41.16
C LEU A 191 17.61 -22.91 41.98
N ASN A 192 18.69 -23.36 41.33
CA ASN A 192 19.87 -23.91 41.98
C ASN A 192 21.10 -23.12 41.54
N ALA A 193 21.39 -22.03 42.25
CA ALA A 193 22.49 -21.11 41.91
C ALA A 193 23.89 -21.75 41.95
N LYS A 194 24.05 -22.90 42.62
CA LYS A 194 25.32 -23.66 42.64
C LYS A 194 25.59 -24.39 41.32
N GLU A 195 24.56 -24.66 40.53
CA GLU A 195 24.65 -25.37 39.25
C GLU A 195 24.51 -24.42 38.06
N VAL A 196 23.65 -23.38 38.18
CA VAL A 196 23.40 -22.41 37.11
C VAL A 196 23.50 -20.99 37.67
N GLN A 197 24.48 -20.23 37.19
CA GLN A 197 24.72 -18.85 37.66
C GLN A 197 23.96 -17.78 36.86
N PHE A 198 23.60 -18.06 35.61
CA PHE A 198 22.78 -17.16 34.78
C PHE A 198 21.97 -17.96 33.76
N TYR A 199 20.89 -17.34 33.29
CA TYR A 199 20.07 -17.86 32.20
C TYR A 199 20.08 -16.88 31.02
N THR A 200 20.00 -17.43 29.82
CA THR A 200 19.68 -16.66 28.60
C THR A 200 18.35 -17.15 28.09
N LEU A 201 17.43 -16.21 27.82
CA LEU A 201 16.08 -16.44 27.33
C LEU A 201 15.96 -15.91 25.90
#